data_AF-A0A958A846-F1
#
_entry.id   AF-A0A958A846-F1
#
_cell.length_a   1.000
_cell.length_b   1.000
_cell.length_c   1.000
_cell.angle_alpha   90.00
_cell.angle_beta   90.00
_cell.angle_gamma   90.00
#
_symmetry.space_group_name_H-M   'P 1'
#
loop_
_entity.id
_entity.type
_entity.pdbx_description
1 polymer ?
#
loop_
_entity_poly.entity_id
_entity_poly.type
_entity_poly.pdbx_seq_one_letter_code
_entity_poly.pdbx_strand_id
1 'polypeptide(L)'
;LFKDDGALNTPPLHPIPNTTLQVLTSGPLPSIPSQLLASKKIGDVLARLSEMAEIVIFDAPPIITVNDASLLASKVDGVLLAVRAGATKRDHVKAAKDRLEKVNARLIGAVLTNAQTDLALQYS
;
A
#
# COMPACT_ATOMS: atom_id res chain seq x y z
N LEU A 1 -6.42 -15.24 3.43
CA LEU A 1 -6.47 -15.38 1.97
C LEU A 1 -5.50 -16.45 1.48
N PHE A 2 -4.20 -16.34 1.79
CA PHE A 2 -3.17 -17.31 1.36
C PHE A 2 -2.84 -18.37 2.43
N LYS A 3 -3.86 -19.14 2.87
CA LYS A 3 -3.66 -20.16 3.91
C LYS A 3 -3.05 -21.45 3.34
N ASP A 4 -3.32 -21.75 2.08
CA ASP A 4 -2.84 -22.91 1.33
C ASP A 4 -2.07 -22.49 0.06
N ASP A 5 -1.39 -23.46 -0.56
CA ASP A 5 -0.57 -23.25 -1.75
C ASP A 5 -1.41 -23.08 -3.02
N GLY A 6 -2.68 -23.50 -3.00
CA GLY A 6 -3.62 -23.32 -4.11
C GLY A 6 -3.98 -21.85 -4.32
N ALA A 7 -4.26 -21.12 -3.24
CA ALA A 7 -4.52 -19.69 -3.29
C ALA A 7 -3.28 -18.86 -3.70
N LEU A 8 -2.07 -19.37 -3.46
CA LEU A 8 -0.83 -18.75 -3.95
C LEU A 8 -0.70 -18.89 -5.46
N ASN A 9 -0.92 -20.08 -6.01
CA ASN A 9 -0.76 -20.34 -7.45
C ASN A 9 -1.79 -19.59 -8.31
N THR A 10 -3.01 -19.47 -7.78
CA THR A 10 -4.13 -18.76 -8.41
C THR A 10 -4.78 -17.81 -7.40
N PRO A 11 -4.21 -16.59 -7.23
CA PRO A 11 -4.80 -15.58 -6.36
C PRO A 11 -6.23 -15.23 -6.81
N PRO A 12 -7.18 -15.04 -5.88
CA PRO A 12 -8.57 -14.74 -6.22
C PRO A 12 -8.72 -13.27 -6.66
N LEU A 13 -8.25 -12.97 -7.87
CA LEU A 13 -8.30 -11.66 -8.49
C LEU A 13 -9.68 -11.42 -9.12
N HIS A 14 -10.27 -10.26 -8.82
CA HIS A 14 -11.54 -9.83 -9.40
C HIS A 14 -11.29 -8.80 -10.50
N PRO A 15 -11.69 -9.05 -11.76
CA PRO A 15 -11.53 -8.08 -12.83
C PRO A 15 -12.52 -6.92 -12.68
N ILE A 16 -12.07 -5.71 -12.99
CA ILE A 16 -12.95 -4.54 -13.06
C ILE A 16 -13.45 -4.36 -14.51
N PRO A 17 -14.78 -4.35 -14.75
CA PRO A 17 -15.33 -4.26 -16.10
C PRO A 17 -14.80 -3.06 -16.88
N ASN A 18 -14.52 -3.26 -18.17
CA ASN A 18 -14.02 -2.23 -19.10
C ASN A 18 -12.66 -1.63 -18.74
N THR A 19 -11.84 -2.34 -17.95
CA THR A 19 -10.46 -1.94 -17.62
C THR A 19 -9.52 -3.14 -17.67
N THR A 20 -8.20 -2.89 -17.63
CA THR A 20 -7.18 -3.92 -17.40
C THR A 20 -6.93 -4.19 -15.91
N LEU A 21 -7.67 -3.52 -15.02
CA LEU A 21 -7.43 -3.56 -13.58
C LEU A 21 -8.04 -4.82 -12.96
N GLN A 22 -7.26 -5.46 -12.10
CA GLN A 22 -7.68 -6.58 -11.28
C GLN A 22 -7.49 -6.22 -9.81
N VAL A 23 -8.42 -6.67 -8.97
CA VAL A 23 -8.43 -6.37 -7.53
C VAL A 23 -8.30 -7.65 -6.73
N LEU A 24 -7.31 -7.68 -5.84
CA LEU A 24 -7.24 -8.63 -4.75
C LEU A 24 -7.83 -7.97 -3.50
N THR A 25 -8.95 -8.48 -2.98
CA THR A 25 -9.53 -7.95 -1.74
C THR A 25 -8.78 -8.48 -0.51
N SER A 26 -8.94 -7.86 0.65
CA SER A 26 -8.30 -8.30 1.91
C SER A 26 -8.71 -9.71 2.35
N GLY A 27 -9.84 -10.21 1.84
CA GLY A 27 -10.46 -11.45 2.28
C GLY A 27 -10.97 -11.37 3.72
N PRO A 28 -11.20 -12.52 4.37
CA PRO A 28 -11.64 -12.56 5.76
C PRO A 28 -10.61 -11.89 6.67
N LEU A 29 -11.07 -11.00 7.56
CA LEU A 29 -10.22 -10.33 8.53
C LEU A 29 -9.43 -11.37 9.35
N PRO A 30 -8.10 -11.37 9.30
CA PRO A 30 -7.29 -12.23 10.15
C PRO A 30 -7.38 -11.74 11.60
N SER A 31 -7.24 -12.65 12.56
CA SER A 31 -7.19 -12.32 13.98
C SER A 31 -6.05 -11.36 14.32
N ILE A 32 -4.92 -11.44 13.59
CA ILE A 32 -3.78 -10.52 13.70
C ILE A 32 -3.20 -10.26 12.29
N PRO A 33 -3.51 -9.10 11.65
CA PRO A 33 -3.04 -8.80 10.29
C PRO A 33 -1.51 -8.74 10.14
N SER A 34 -0.82 -8.21 11.16
CA SER A 34 0.64 -8.10 11.18
C SER A 34 1.36 -9.44 11.05
N GLN A 35 0.78 -10.53 11.58
CA GLN A 35 1.38 -11.87 11.48
C GLN A 35 1.36 -12.40 10.04
N LEU A 36 0.32 -12.08 9.27
CA LEU A 36 0.26 -12.45 7.86
C LEU A 36 1.40 -11.76 7.09
N LEU A 37 1.59 -10.46 7.32
CA LEU A 37 2.62 -9.64 6.67
C LEU A 37 4.04 -9.95 7.16
N ALA A 38 4.19 -10.46 8.38
CA ALA A 38 5.47 -10.93 8.89
C ALA A 38 5.79 -12.37 8.47
N SER A 39 4.82 -13.13 7.98
CA SER A 39 5.01 -14.53 7.59
C SER A 39 5.92 -14.64 6.37
N LYS A 40 6.65 -15.77 6.25
CA LYS A 40 7.44 -16.06 5.05
C LYS A 40 6.58 -16.09 3.79
N LYS A 41 5.33 -16.58 3.91
CA LYS A 41 4.37 -16.70 2.81
C LYS A 41 4.06 -15.37 2.12
N ILE A 42 4.19 -14.22 2.79
CA ILE A 42 3.93 -12.95 2.12
C ILE A 42 4.94 -12.70 0.98
N GLY A 43 6.19 -13.16 1.12
CA GLY A 43 7.20 -13.00 0.08
C GLY A 43 6.78 -13.72 -1.20
N ASP A 44 6.28 -14.95 -1.05
CA ASP A 44 5.79 -15.77 -2.16
C ASP A 44 4.56 -15.12 -2.83
N VAL A 45 3.64 -14.54 -2.04
CA VAL A 45 2.50 -13.77 -2.56
C VAL A 45 2.97 -12.58 -3.39
N LEU A 46 3.89 -11.77 -2.85
CA LEU A 46 4.37 -10.57 -3.51
C LEU A 46 5.08 -10.90 -4.82
N ALA A 47 5.96 -11.91 -4.80
CA ALA A 47 6.65 -12.41 -5.99
C ALA A 47 5.64 -12.89 -7.04
N ARG A 48 4.64 -13.66 -6.63
CA ARG A 48 3.63 -14.15 -7.55
C ARG A 48 2.79 -13.03 -8.18
N LEU A 49 2.37 -12.04 -7.38
CA LEU A 49 1.64 -10.89 -7.90
C LEU A 49 2.50 -10.07 -8.89
N SER A 50 3.81 -9.94 -8.64
CA SER A 50 4.72 -9.26 -9.56
C SER A 50 4.94 -9.97 -10.89
N GLU A 51 4.77 -11.30 -10.95
CA GLU A 51 4.81 -12.06 -12.21
C GLU A 51 3.54 -11.87 -13.04
N MET A 52 2.43 -11.50 -12.41
CA MET A 52 1.11 -11.44 -13.04
C MET A 52 0.73 -10.05 -13.56
N ALA A 53 1.43 -9.00 -13.14
CA ALA A 53 1.13 -7.63 -13.51
C ALA A 53 2.41 -6.79 -13.63
N GLU A 54 2.40 -5.82 -14.56
CA GLU A 54 3.49 -4.85 -14.70
C GLU A 54 3.62 -3.92 -13.48
N ILE A 55 2.48 -3.62 -12.83
CA ILE A 55 2.42 -2.77 -11.65
C ILE A 55 1.46 -3.42 -10.65
N VAL A 56 1.94 -3.60 -9.42
CA VAL A 56 1.13 -4.05 -8.28
C VAL A 56 1.02 -2.91 -7.27
N ILE A 57 -0.21 -2.44 -7.03
CA ILE A 57 -0.48 -1.38 -6.07
C ILE A 57 -1.04 -1.99 -4.79
N PHE A 58 -0.42 -1.68 -3.66
CA PHE A 58 -0.91 -2.07 -2.36
C PHE A 58 -1.55 -0.88 -1.65
N ASP A 59 -2.79 -1.07 -1.19
CA ASP A 59 -3.39 -0.17 -0.22
C ASP A 59 -2.96 -0.60 1.19
N ALA A 60 -2.54 0.38 1.99
CA ALA A 60 -1.97 0.16 3.31
C ALA A 60 -2.62 1.08 4.35
N PRO A 61 -2.80 0.61 5.59
CA PRO A 61 -3.31 1.44 6.66
C PRO A 61 -2.34 2.59 7.01
N PRO A 62 -2.76 3.60 7.79
CA PRO A 62 -1.87 4.71 8.16
C PRO A 62 -0.62 4.23 8.92
N ILE A 63 0.57 4.58 8.42
CA ILE A 63 1.85 4.11 8.99
C ILE A 63 2.12 4.61 10.41
N ILE A 64 1.41 5.64 10.86
CA ILE A 64 1.57 6.20 12.22
C ILE A 64 0.82 5.36 13.27
N THR A 65 -0.24 4.65 12.88
CA THR A 65 -1.12 3.96 13.82
C THR A 65 -0.82 2.47 13.94
N VAL A 66 -0.32 1.84 12.88
CA VAL A 66 -0.12 0.39 12.84
C VAL A 66 1.20 0.01 12.17
N ASN A 67 1.79 -1.10 12.60
CA ASN A 67 3.07 -1.59 12.08
C ASN A 67 2.95 -2.28 10.70
N ASP A 68 1.74 -2.68 10.30
CA ASP A 68 1.47 -3.41 9.05
C ASP A 68 2.01 -2.68 7.82
N ALA A 69 1.76 -1.37 7.75
CA ALA A 69 2.25 -0.53 6.65
C ALA A 69 3.78 -0.48 6.60
N SER A 70 4.46 -0.47 7.74
CA SER A 70 5.93 -0.49 7.80
C SER A 70 6.51 -1.83 7.35
N LEU A 71 5.85 -2.95 7.70
CA LEU A 71 6.26 -4.29 7.26
C LEU A 71 6.07 -4.49 5.75
N LEU A 72 5.00 -3.93 5.19
CA LEU A 72 4.77 -3.96 3.75
C LEU A 72 5.73 -3.03 3.01
N ALA A 73 5.95 -1.83 3.54
CA ALA A 73 6.85 -0.82 2.96
C ALA A 73 8.29 -1.32 2.79
N SER A 74 8.77 -2.23 3.65
CA SER A 74 10.11 -2.83 3.52
C SER A 74 10.20 -3.96 2.49
N LYS A 75 9.09 -4.34 1.87
CA LYS A 75 8.98 -5.47 0.92
C LYS A 75 8.55 -5.03 -0.49
N VAL A 76 8.35 -3.74 -0.72
CA VAL A 76 7.92 -3.17 -2.01
C VAL A 76 8.99 -2.27 -2.60
N ASP A 77 8.96 -2.07 -3.91
CA ASP A 77 9.97 -1.29 -4.64
C ASP A 77 9.94 0.21 -4.34
N GLY A 78 8.82 0.70 -3.83
CA GLY A 78 8.71 2.07 -3.33
C GLY A 78 7.35 2.40 -2.75
N VAL A 79 7.31 3.54 -2.05
CA VAL A 79 6.14 4.03 -1.32
C VAL A 79 5.80 5.43 -1.78
N LEU A 80 4.50 5.68 -1.98
CA LEU A 80 3.94 7.00 -2.20
C LEU A 80 3.13 7.42 -0.96
N LEU A 81 3.54 8.50 -0.30
CA LEU A 81 2.87 8.94 0.93
C LEU A 81 1.67 9.84 0.62
N ALA A 82 0.46 9.34 0.84
CA ALA A 82 -0.75 10.14 0.74
C ALA A 82 -0.93 11.03 1.99
N VAL A 83 -1.04 12.34 1.81
CA VAL A 83 -1.20 13.34 2.86
C VAL A 83 -2.48 14.13 2.60
N ARG A 84 -3.39 14.21 3.57
CA ARG A 84 -4.65 14.94 3.37
C ARG A 84 -4.48 16.42 3.73
N ALA A 85 -4.72 17.29 2.77
CA ALA A 85 -4.67 18.74 2.96
C ALA A 85 -5.67 19.19 4.05
N GLY A 86 -5.25 20.15 4.87
CA GLY A 86 -6.06 20.71 5.96
C GLY A 86 -6.32 19.77 7.15
N ALA A 87 -6.08 18.46 7.00
CA ALA A 87 -6.36 17.46 8.02
C ALA A 87 -5.10 16.83 8.63
N THR A 88 -4.08 16.54 7.82
CA THR A 88 -2.84 15.92 8.31
C THR A 88 -1.85 16.98 8.80
N LYS A 89 -1.52 16.95 10.10
CA LYS A 89 -0.52 17.85 10.69
C LYS A 89 0.89 17.55 10.16
N ARG A 90 1.72 18.59 10.01
CA ARG A 90 3.10 18.48 9.51
C ARG A 90 3.96 17.50 10.33
N ASP A 91 3.81 17.50 11.65
CA ASP A 91 4.54 16.58 12.52
C ASP A 91 4.16 15.11 12.30
N HIS A 92 2.92 14.84 11.93
CA HIS A 92 2.49 13.49 11.55
C HIS A 92 3.14 13.06 10.22
N VAL A 93 3.20 13.96 9.23
CA VAL A 93 3.91 13.67 7.96
C VAL A 93 5.39 13.39 8.22
N LYS A 94 6.04 14.18 9.09
CA LYS A 94 7.43 13.95 9.49
C LYS A 94 7.60 12.61 10.18
N ALA A 95 6.76 12.28 11.16
CA ALA A 95 6.80 10.99 11.85
C ALA A 95 6.57 9.79 10.89
N ALA A 96 5.71 9.95 9.88
CA ALA A 96 5.49 8.94 8.84
C ALA A 96 6.75 8.72 8.00
N LYS A 97 7.39 9.80 7.54
CA LYS A 97 8.68 9.75 6.83
C LYS A 97 9.76 9.07 7.66
N ASP A 98 9.92 9.48 8.92
CA ASP A 98 10.92 8.90 9.83
C ASP A 98 10.69 7.39 10.05
N ARG A 99 9.43 6.92 10.04
CA ARG A 99 9.11 5.48 10.13
C ARG A 99 9.47 4.72 8.86
N LEU A 100 9.18 5.29 7.69
CA LEU A 100 9.57 4.69 6.41
C LEU A 100 11.10 4.56 6.31
N GLU A 101 11.83 5.59 6.72
CA GLU A 101 13.30 5.59 6.75
C GLU A 101 13.84 4.51 7.70
N LYS A 102 13.25 4.34 8.89
CA LYS A 102 13.66 3.30 9.85
C LYS A 102 13.54 1.87 9.32
N VAL A 103 12.62 1.62 8.39
CA VAL A 103 12.47 0.31 7.74
C VAL A 103 13.16 0.23 6.37
N ASN A 104 13.99 1.23 6.04
CA ASN A 104 14.68 1.36 4.77
C ASN A 104 13.73 1.33 3.55
N ALA A 105 12.50 1.80 3.71
CA ALA A 105 11.56 1.90 2.60
C ALA A 105 11.94 3.05 1.65
N ARG A 106 11.87 2.80 0.35
CA ARG A 106 12.13 3.83 -0.67
C ARG A 106 10.90 4.73 -0.83
N LEU A 107 10.92 5.90 -0.18
CA LEU A 107 9.90 6.93 -0.39
C LEU A 107 10.10 7.57 -1.77
N ILE A 108 9.22 7.26 -2.73
CA ILE A 108 9.24 7.84 -4.09
C ILE A 108 8.85 9.32 -4.02
N GLY A 109 7.87 9.64 -3.17
CA GLY A 109 7.35 10.99 -3.01
C GLY A 109 6.10 11.04 -2.15
N ALA A 110 5.40 12.17 -2.16
CA ALA A 110 4.14 12.36 -1.46
C ALA A 110 3.06 12.94 -2.39
N VAL A 111 1.81 12.57 -2.14
CA VAL A 111 0.63 13.12 -2.84
C VAL A 111 -0.22 13.86 -1.83
N LEU A 112 -0.51 15.12 -2.12
CA LEU A 112 -1.44 15.92 -1.35
C LEU A 112 -2.86 15.67 -1.86
N THR A 113 -3.69 15.02 -1.05
CA THR A 113 -5.11 14.73 -1.36
C THR A 113 -6.02 15.78 -0.74
N ASN A 114 -7.21 15.99 -1.31
CA ASN A 114 -8.18 16.98 -0.85
C ASN A 114 -7.63 18.43 -0.79
N ALA A 115 -6.58 18.73 -1.55
CA ALA A 115 -6.11 20.10 -1.70
C ALA A 115 -7.19 20.93 -2.40
N GLN A 116 -7.51 22.09 -1.84
CA GLN A 116 -8.32 23.06 -2.57
C GLN A 116 -7.49 23.58 -3.74
N THR A 117 -8.01 23.43 -4.94
CA THR A 117 -7.42 24.04 -6.12
C THR A 117 -7.80 25.50 -6.11
N ASP A 118 -6.80 26.39 -6.14
CA ASP A 118 -7.07 27.79 -6.45
C ASP A 118 -7.38 27.89 -7.95
N LEU A 119 -8.63 28.22 -8.27
CA LEU A 119 -9.11 28.38 -9.65
C LEU A 119 -8.31 29.43 -10.43
N ALA A 120 -7.64 30.38 -9.75
CA ALA A 120 -6.80 31.38 -10.40
C ALA A 120 -5.54 30.78 -11.07
N LEU A 121 -5.03 29.66 -10.57
CA LEU A 121 -3.85 28.98 -11.14
C LEU A 121 -4.21 28.04 -12.30
N GLN A 122 -5.50 27.80 -12.57
CA GLN A 122 -5.96 26.93 -13.65
C GLN A 122 -6.05 27.64 -15.01
N TYR A 123 -5.92 28.97 -15.05
CA TYR A 123 -6.03 29.80 -16.26
C TYR A 123 -4.77 30.63 -16.54
N SER A 124 -3.61 30.24 -16.00
CA SER A 124 -2.30 30.88 -16.30
C SER A 124 -1.45 29.99 -17.21
#